data_AF-A0A9D5RUX6-F1
#
_entry.id   AF-A0A9D5RUX6-F1
#
_cell.length_a   1.000
_cell.length_b   1.000
_cell.length_c   1.000
_cell.angle_alpha   90.00
_cell.angle_beta   90.00
_cell.angle_gamma   90.00
#
_symmetry.space_group_name_H-M   'P 1'
#
loop_
_entity.id
_entity.type
_entity.pdbx_description
1 polymer ?
#
loop_
_entity_poly.entity_id
_entity_poly.type
_entity_poly.pdbx_seq_one_letter_code
_entity_poly.pdbx_strand_id
1 'polypeptide(L)'
;MCSDHRQTAGPLQACQRTEDHPAMKIILTSPFDPVSEREMEYIRQYRKTHGLRDIWLSVDEEGTIAHDIRVALLKKAAAYDRRLHICETSETGEAIEPLDEDTIRKGLYRLAAKGIRKNLITEGYYLDETAKAMCNPHRYAHSKSVAQTAVKLARAHHMDEKKAYVMGMLHDITKAFSDEQNEQIIRLYKPEWLSLSPKVWHSYTAVIFAKQNMSLTEGDIAYAMEHHTIGDGNTDYAALLYIADKIEPLRGYDVSKQTASAMKNLKKAAFEIREESKAYILKTEGIHV
;
A
#
# COMPACT_ATOMS: atom_id res chain seq x y z
N MET A 1 17.54 -66.34 48.27
CA MET A 1 17.89 -65.14 47.49
C MET A 1 18.05 -65.55 46.04
N CYS A 2 17.28 -64.88 45.17
CA CYS A 2 17.31 -64.79 43.70
C CYS A 2 17.61 -66.03 42.84
N SER A 3 16.53 -66.42 42.15
CA SER A 3 16.40 -66.95 40.79
C SER A 3 17.36 -66.36 39.75
N ASP A 4 17.71 -67.16 38.73
CA ASP A 4 17.66 -66.70 37.34
C ASP A 4 17.59 -67.86 36.32
N HIS A 5 16.44 -67.95 35.64
CA HIS A 5 16.23 -68.72 34.42
C HIS A 5 16.59 -67.85 33.22
N ARG A 6 17.56 -68.27 32.41
CA ARG A 6 17.76 -67.69 31.06
C ARG A 6 17.03 -68.54 30.03
N GLN A 7 15.86 -68.06 29.60
CA GLN A 7 15.23 -68.47 28.35
C GLN A 7 15.58 -67.47 27.25
N THR A 8 16.02 -68.00 26.12
CA THR A 8 16.36 -67.29 24.88
C THR A 8 15.09 -66.89 24.12
N ALA A 9 14.87 -65.60 23.90
CA ALA A 9 13.83 -65.08 23.02
C ALA A 9 14.38 -64.89 21.59
N GLY A 10 13.67 -65.42 20.60
CA GLY A 10 13.99 -65.34 19.17
C GLY A 10 13.76 -63.94 18.57
N PRO A 11 14.18 -63.73 17.30
CA PRO A 11 14.21 -62.42 16.68
C PRO A 11 12.80 -61.89 16.38
N LEU A 12 12.56 -60.64 16.77
CA LEU A 12 11.36 -59.86 16.49
C LEU A 12 11.16 -59.71 14.97
N GLN A 13 9.99 -60.15 14.52
CA GLN A 13 9.48 -59.98 13.17
C GLN A 13 9.45 -58.49 12.78
N ALA A 14 10.03 -58.18 11.62
CA ALA A 14 9.97 -56.87 11.01
C ALA A 14 8.51 -56.48 10.72
N CYS A 15 8.06 -55.41 11.37
CA CYS A 15 6.79 -54.76 11.08
C CYS A 15 6.87 -54.19 9.66
N GLN A 16 6.07 -54.74 8.75
CA GLN A 16 5.95 -54.30 7.36
C GLN A 16 5.49 -52.84 7.36
N ARG A 17 6.27 -51.98 6.71
CA ARG A 17 5.87 -50.59 6.46
C ARG A 17 4.64 -50.60 5.57
N THR A 18 3.57 -50.02 6.08
CA THR A 18 2.33 -49.75 5.36
C THR A 18 2.60 -48.87 4.15
N GLU A 19 1.90 -49.21 3.09
CA GLU A 19 1.94 -48.66 1.74
C GLU A 19 1.87 -47.11 1.72
N ASP A 20 2.77 -46.49 0.95
CA ASP A 20 2.76 -45.05 0.65
C ASP A 20 1.51 -44.71 -0.17
N HIS A 21 0.44 -44.27 0.51
CA HIS A 21 -0.63 -43.52 -0.14
C HIS A 21 -0.03 -42.21 -0.68
N PRO A 22 -0.27 -41.83 -1.95
CA PRO A 22 0.14 -40.53 -2.44
C PRO A 22 -0.48 -39.46 -1.54
N ALA A 23 0.35 -38.65 -0.89
CA ALA A 23 -0.11 -37.63 0.05
C ALA A 23 -1.18 -36.77 -0.63
N MET A 24 -2.40 -36.81 -0.10
CA MET A 24 -3.54 -36.07 -0.63
C MET A 24 -3.17 -34.58 -0.69
N LYS A 25 -3.18 -34.01 -1.89
CA LYS A 25 -2.84 -32.61 -2.13
C LYS A 25 -4.02 -31.75 -1.67
N ILE A 26 -3.90 -31.14 -0.49
CA ILE A 26 -4.89 -30.18 0.00
C ILE A 26 -4.61 -28.82 -0.62
N ILE A 27 -5.61 -28.28 -1.31
CA ILE A 27 -5.57 -26.96 -1.94
C ILE A 27 -6.56 -26.07 -1.21
N LEU A 28 -6.09 -24.93 -0.70
CA LEU A 28 -6.95 -23.88 -0.16
C LEU A 28 -7.10 -22.75 -1.18
N THR A 29 -8.31 -22.24 -1.34
CA THR A 29 -8.64 -21.17 -2.30
C THR A 29 -9.22 -19.94 -1.59
N SER A 30 -8.78 -18.75 -2.00
CA SER A 30 -9.28 -17.44 -1.57
C SER A 30 -9.04 -16.43 -2.70
N PRO A 31 -9.71 -15.26 -2.71
CA PRO A 31 -9.35 -14.16 -3.60
C PRO A 31 -7.91 -13.69 -3.39
N PHE A 32 -7.41 -13.71 -2.16
CA PHE A 32 -6.10 -13.20 -1.78
C PHE A 32 -5.85 -11.79 -2.36
N ASP A 33 -6.83 -10.89 -2.18
CA ASP A 33 -6.94 -9.60 -2.86
C ASP A 33 -6.91 -8.36 -1.92
N PRO A 34 -5.83 -8.08 -1.19
CA PRO A 34 -4.58 -8.83 -1.15
C PRO A 34 -4.51 -9.79 0.02
N VAL A 35 -3.61 -10.77 -0.07
CA VAL A 35 -3.31 -11.70 1.03
C VAL A 35 -3.01 -11.01 2.36
N SER A 36 -3.81 -11.31 3.37
CA SER A 36 -3.66 -10.75 4.72
C SER A 36 -2.75 -11.61 5.62
N GLU A 37 -2.22 -11.01 6.70
CA GLU A 37 -1.45 -11.79 7.67
C GLU A 37 -2.35 -12.80 8.41
N ARG A 38 -3.64 -12.48 8.62
CA ARG A 38 -4.60 -13.39 9.25
C ARG A 38 -4.92 -14.60 8.38
N GLU A 39 -5.03 -14.43 7.06
CA GLU A 39 -5.13 -15.57 6.14
C GLU A 39 -3.88 -16.46 6.23
N MET A 40 -2.69 -15.86 6.24
CA MET A 40 -1.44 -16.61 6.38
C MET A 40 -1.36 -17.36 7.72
N GLU A 41 -1.82 -16.76 8.82
CA GLU A 41 -1.94 -17.40 10.13
C GLU A 41 -2.94 -18.56 10.11
N TYR A 42 -4.12 -18.34 9.52
CA TYR A 42 -5.15 -19.36 9.34
C TYR A 42 -4.61 -20.56 8.56
N ILE A 43 -3.97 -20.33 7.41
CA ILE A 43 -3.38 -21.39 6.57
C ILE A 43 -2.34 -22.20 7.34
N ARG A 44 -1.45 -21.53 8.09
CA ARG A 44 -0.43 -22.21 8.92
C ARG A 44 -1.07 -23.03 10.04
N GLN A 45 -2.17 -22.53 10.63
CA GLN A 45 -2.89 -23.22 11.67
C GLN A 45 -3.65 -24.43 11.10
N TYR A 46 -4.37 -24.26 10.00
CA TYR A 46 -5.06 -25.32 9.27
C TYR A 46 -4.10 -26.47 8.96
N ARG A 47 -2.90 -26.16 8.42
CA ARG A 47 -1.87 -27.16 8.14
C ARG A 47 -1.51 -27.96 9.39
N LYS A 48 -1.33 -27.30 10.53
CA LYS A 48 -0.96 -27.94 11.81
C LYS A 48 -2.09 -28.81 12.36
N THR A 49 -3.32 -28.30 12.38
CA THR A 49 -4.47 -29.02 12.97
C THR A 49 -4.85 -30.26 12.18
N HIS A 50 -4.63 -30.24 10.86
CA HIS A 50 -4.89 -31.38 9.98
C HIS A 50 -3.67 -32.31 9.80
N GLY A 51 -2.56 -32.07 10.52
CA GLY A 51 -1.37 -32.91 10.45
C GLY A 51 -0.68 -32.91 9.08
N LEU A 52 -0.89 -31.88 8.27
CA LEU A 52 -0.39 -31.79 6.90
C LEU A 52 1.09 -31.40 6.88
N ARG A 53 1.88 -32.10 6.05
CA ARG A 53 3.28 -31.73 5.82
C ARG A 53 3.37 -30.45 5.00
N ASP A 54 2.62 -30.41 3.91
CA ASP A 54 2.64 -29.38 2.88
C ASP A 54 1.18 -29.00 2.55
N ILE A 55 0.95 -27.76 2.13
CA ILE A 55 -0.36 -27.27 1.70
C ILE A 55 -0.21 -26.41 0.45
N TRP A 56 -1.18 -26.52 -0.46
CA TRP A 56 -1.21 -25.77 -1.72
C TRP A 56 -2.24 -24.66 -1.62
N LEU A 57 -1.94 -23.54 -2.25
CA LEU A 57 -2.77 -22.35 -2.30
C LEU A 57 -3.06 -22.01 -3.75
N SER A 58 -4.31 -21.65 -4.04
CA SER A 58 -4.72 -21.16 -5.35
C SER A 58 -5.53 -19.88 -5.19
N VAL A 59 -5.30 -18.94 -6.10
CA VAL A 59 -6.03 -17.68 -6.18
C VAL A 59 -7.28 -17.91 -7.03
N ASP A 60 -8.45 -17.56 -6.52
CA ASP A 60 -9.69 -17.66 -7.29
C ASP A 60 -9.86 -16.52 -8.32
N GLU A 61 -10.88 -16.61 -9.18
CA GLU A 61 -11.09 -15.66 -10.29
C GLU A 61 -11.55 -14.26 -9.83
N GLU A 62 -12.15 -14.13 -8.64
CA GLU A 62 -12.70 -12.85 -8.19
C GLU A 62 -11.63 -11.96 -7.57
N GLY A 63 -11.59 -10.68 -7.95
CA GLY A 63 -10.64 -9.74 -7.36
C GLY A 63 -10.67 -8.35 -7.98
N THR A 64 -10.16 -7.38 -7.24
CA THR A 64 -10.04 -5.96 -7.61
C THR A 64 -8.88 -5.74 -8.58
N ILE A 65 -7.74 -6.42 -8.36
CA ILE A 65 -6.59 -6.38 -9.25
C ILE A 65 -6.46 -7.69 -10.04
N ALA A 66 -5.66 -7.63 -11.11
CA ALA A 66 -5.49 -8.74 -12.03
C ALA A 66 -5.01 -10.02 -11.30
N HIS A 67 -5.54 -11.17 -11.75
CA HIS A 67 -5.29 -12.49 -11.16
C HIS A 67 -3.80 -12.81 -11.05
N ASP A 68 -3.03 -12.55 -12.11
CA ASP A 68 -1.58 -12.76 -12.16
C ASP A 68 -0.81 -11.93 -11.10
N ILE A 69 -1.27 -10.70 -10.86
CA ILE A 69 -0.73 -9.84 -9.79
C ILE A 69 -1.05 -10.43 -8.43
N ARG A 70 -2.29 -10.87 -8.19
CA ARG A 70 -2.68 -11.53 -6.92
C ARG A 70 -1.86 -12.79 -6.67
N VAL A 71 -1.67 -13.63 -7.69
CA VAL A 71 -0.78 -14.81 -7.64
C VAL A 71 0.66 -14.39 -7.30
N ALA A 72 1.19 -13.33 -7.89
CA ALA A 72 2.53 -12.83 -7.59
C ALA A 72 2.66 -12.31 -6.14
N LEU A 73 1.62 -11.65 -5.61
CA LEU A 73 1.56 -11.23 -4.21
C LEU A 73 1.49 -12.43 -3.27
N LEU A 74 0.67 -13.44 -3.57
CA LEU A 74 0.59 -14.68 -2.79
C LEU A 74 1.95 -15.41 -2.76
N LYS A 75 2.62 -15.52 -3.91
CA LYS A 75 3.99 -16.10 -4.00
C LYS A 75 4.97 -15.35 -3.09
N LYS A 76 4.91 -14.00 -3.04
CA LYS A 76 5.74 -13.18 -2.13
C LYS A 76 5.38 -13.37 -0.67
N ALA A 77 4.09 -13.48 -0.32
CA ALA A 77 3.64 -13.70 1.05
C ALA A 77 4.07 -15.07 1.59
N ALA A 78 4.04 -16.10 0.73
CA ALA A 78 4.43 -17.46 1.08
C ALA A 78 5.95 -17.73 1.01
N ALA A 79 6.75 -16.81 0.45
CA ALA A 79 8.16 -17.04 0.11
C ALA A 79 9.05 -17.58 1.25
N TYR A 80 8.71 -17.29 2.51
CA TYR A 80 9.48 -17.72 3.68
C TYR A 80 8.95 -19.00 4.35
N ASP A 81 7.82 -19.56 3.90
CA ASP A 81 7.29 -20.83 4.41
C ASP A 81 7.40 -21.92 3.33
N ARG A 82 8.45 -22.74 3.46
CA ARG A 82 8.75 -23.88 2.56
C ARG A 82 7.65 -24.95 2.48
N ARG A 83 6.63 -24.88 3.34
CA ARG A 83 5.51 -25.83 3.36
C ARG A 83 4.27 -25.29 2.63
N LEU A 84 4.32 -24.04 2.16
CA LEU A 84 3.26 -23.43 1.37
C LEU A 84 3.68 -23.46 -0.10
N HIS A 85 2.81 -24.00 -0.94
CA HIS A 85 3.03 -24.13 -2.38
C HIS A 85 1.92 -23.38 -3.12
N ILE A 86 2.23 -22.77 -4.25
CA ILE A 86 1.24 -22.03 -5.05
C ILE A 86 0.95 -22.85 -6.29
N CYS A 87 -0.32 -23.13 -6.57
CA CYS A 87 -0.77 -23.81 -7.77
C CYS A 87 -1.74 -22.96 -8.57
N GLU A 88 -1.70 -23.10 -9.89
CA GLU A 88 -2.54 -22.35 -10.85
C GLU A 88 -3.68 -23.25 -11.40
N THR A 89 -4.06 -24.29 -10.65
CA THR A 89 -4.88 -25.40 -11.14
C THR A 89 -6.39 -25.15 -11.08
N SER A 90 -7.12 -25.76 -12.02
CA SER A 90 -8.59 -25.89 -12.06
C SER A 90 -9.17 -26.95 -11.10
N GLU A 91 -8.36 -27.46 -10.17
CA GLU A 91 -8.79 -28.44 -9.17
C GLU A 91 -9.62 -27.72 -8.09
N THR A 92 -10.77 -28.28 -7.72
CA THR A 92 -11.63 -27.72 -6.67
C THR A 92 -10.91 -27.77 -5.32
N GLY A 93 -10.37 -26.63 -4.89
CA GLY A 93 -9.82 -26.45 -3.54
C GLY A 93 -10.91 -26.21 -2.50
N GLU A 94 -10.54 -26.33 -1.23
CA GLU A 94 -11.36 -25.90 -0.11
C GLU A 94 -11.29 -24.37 0.00
N ALA A 95 -12.44 -23.71 -0.16
CA ALA A 95 -12.52 -22.26 -0.02
C ALA A 95 -12.32 -21.85 1.44
N ILE A 96 -11.43 -20.90 1.66
CA ILE A 96 -11.22 -20.25 2.96
C ILE A 96 -11.86 -18.87 2.94
N GLU A 97 -12.33 -18.42 4.09
CA GLU A 97 -12.93 -17.10 4.21
C GLU A 97 -11.86 -16.00 4.03
N PRO A 98 -12.11 -14.97 3.18
CA PRO A 98 -11.22 -13.82 3.06
C PRO A 98 -11.18 -13.04 4.37
N LEU A 99 -9.98 -12.79 4.90
CA LEU A 99 -9.80 -12.06 6.16
C LEU A 99 -9.09 -10.73 5.92
N ASP A 100 -9.67 -9.64 6.42
CA ASP A 100 -9.14 -8.27 6.38
C ASP A 100 -8.91 -7.66 4.99
N GLU A 101 -9.17 -8.36 3.88
CA GLU A 101 -8.86 -7.86 2.53
C GLU A 101 -9.49 -6.50 2.23
N ASP A 102 -10.80 -6.32 2.51
CA ASP A 102 -11.49 -5.04 2.31
C ASP A 102 -10.85 -3.90 3.12
N THR A 103 -10.52 -4.18 4.38
CA THR A 103 -9.84 -3.24 5.28
C THR A 103 -8.46 -2.87 4.75
N ILE A 104 -7.74 -3.82 4.16
CA ILE A 104 -6.45 -3.58 3.51
C ILE A 104 -6.65 -2.69 2.29
N ARG A 105 -7.59 -3.01 1.39
CA ARG A 105 -7.89 -2.21 0.18
C ARG A 105 -8.25 -0.75 0.52
N LYS A 106 -8.84 -0.53 1.70
CA LYS A 106 -9.20 0.79 2.25
C LYS A 106 -8.02 1.55 2.90
N GLY A 107 -6.80 1.02 2.85
CA GLY A 107 -5.57 1.75 3.22
C GLY A 107 -4.85 1.22 4.47
N LEU A 108 -5.32 0.14 5.11
CA LEU A 108 -4.61 -0.48 6.24
C LEU A 108 -3.65 -1.59 5.79
N TYR A 109 -2.70 -1.27 4.90
CA TYR A 109 -1.73 -2.24 4.35
C TYR A 109 -0.86 -2.91 5.41
N ARG A 110 -0.76 -2.34 6.63
CA ARG A 110 -0.15 -2.99 7.79
C ARG A 110 -0.78 -4.34 8.16
N LEU A 111 -2.02 -4.61 7.76
CA LEU A 111 -2.70 -5.89 7.96
C LEU A 111 -2.39 -6.92 6.86
N ALA A 112 -1.85 -6.49 5.71
CA ALA A 112 -1.42 -7.40 4.66
C ALA A 112 -0.26 -8.29 5.15
N ALA A 113 -0.06 -9.43 4.48
CA ALA A 113 1.07 -10.29 4.78
C ALA A 113 2.40 -9.52 4.69
N LYS A 114 3.28 -9.70 5.68
CA LYS A 114 4.52 -8.89 5.82
C LYS A 114 5.34 -8.79 4.52
N GLY A 115 5.40 -9.87 3.76
CA GLY A 115 6.17 -9.97 2.51
C GLY A 115 5.69 -9.06 1.36
N ILE A 116 4.46 -8.53 1.43
CA ILE A 116 3.86 -7.76 0.33
C ILE A 116 3.57 -6.29 0.66
N ARG A 117 3.63 -5.88 1.93
CA ARG A 117 3.20 -4.54 2.37
C ARG A 117 3.86 -3.41 1.58
N LYS A 118 5.18 -3.51 1.36
CA LYS A 118 5.92 -2.53 0.57
C LYS A 118 5.47 -2.53 -0.89
N ASN A 119 5.21 -3.70 -1.47
CA ASN A 119 4.76 -3.79 -2.86
C ASN A 119 3.40 -3.12 -3.08
N LEU A 120 2.46 -3.24 -2.13
CA LEU A 120 1.16 -2.60 -2.26
C LEU A 120 1.29 -1.09 -2.52
N ILE A 121 2.17 -0.41 -1.77
CA ILE A 121 2.39 1.02 -1.96
C ILE A 121 3.32 1.35 -3.13
N THR A 122 4.43 0.63 -3.30
CA THR A 122 5.39 0.97 -4.37
C THR A 122 4.83 0.71 -5.76
N GLU A 123 3.99 -0.32 -5.90
CA GLU A 123 3.30 -0.64 -7.16
C GLU A 123 2.02 0.17 -7.35
N GLY A 124 1.54 0.86 -6.31
CA GLY A 124 0.30 1.63 -6.34
C GLY A 124 -0.96 0.76 -6.41
N TYR A 125 -0.89 -0.48 -5.89
CA TYR A 125 -2.05 -1.35 -5.82
C TYR A 125 -3.06 -0.82 -4.79
N TYR A 126 -4.34 -0.89 -5.15
CA TYR A 126 -5.47 -0.46 -4.32
C TYR A 126 -5.52 1.03 -3.97
N LEU A 127 -4.75 1.90 -4.63
CA LEU A 127 -4.75 3.34 -4.34
C LEU A 127 -6.08 4.00 -4.69
N ASP A 128 -6.79 3.51 -5.72
CA ASP A 128 -8.13 4.00 -6.05
C ASP A 128 -9.13 3.65 -4.94
N GLU A 129 -9.12 2.43 -4.43
CA GLU A 129 -9.97 1.93 -3.34
C GLU A 129 -9.66 2.68 -2.05
N THR A 130 -8.38 2.87 -1.74
CA THR A 130 -7.91 3.63 -0.58
C THR A 130 -8.39 5.08 -0.66
N ALA A 131 -8.20 5.75 -1.80
CA ALA A 131 -8.63 7.13 -1.97
C ALA A 131 -10.16 7.27 -1.90
N LYS A 132 -10.93 6.36 -2.51
CA LYS A 132 -12.40 6.35 -2.43
C LYS A 132 -12.93 6.14 -1.01
N ALA A 133 -12.21 5.36 -0.19
CA ALA A 133 -12.60 5.10 1.19
C ALA A 133 -12.28 6.27 2.13
N MET A 134 -11.16 6.95 1.87
CA MET A 134 -10.64 8.00 2.74
C MET A 134 -11.14 9.40 2.37
N CYS A 135 -11.53 9.61 1.13
CA CYS A 135 -11.88 10.91 0.57
C CYS A 135 -13.31 10.93 0.02
N ASN A 136 -13.90 12.12 -0.03
CA ASN A 136 -15.15 12.32 -0.77
C ASN A 136 -14.92 12.21 -2.30
N PRO A 137 -15.98 12.02 -3.12
CA PRO A 137 -15.84 11.81 -4.56
C PRO A 137 -15.09 12.94 -5.30
N HIS A 138 -15.30 14.19 -4.90
CA HIS A 138 -14.59 15.34 -5.49
C HIS A 138 -13.09 15.27 -5.20
N ARG A 139 -12.71 14.96 -3.96
CA ARG A 139 -11.32 14.85 -3.53
C ARG A 139 -10.62 13.63 -4.16
N TYR A 140 -11.32 12.52 -4.32
CA TYR A 140 -10.80 11.38 -5.09
C TYR A 140 -10.53 11.76 -6.55
N ALA A 141 -11.46 12.45 -7.22
CA ALA A 141 -11.27 12.91 -8.60
C ALA A 141 -10.08 13.88 -8.70
N HIS A 142 -9.95 14.80 -7.75
CA HIS A 142 -8.79 15.68 -7.60
C HIS A 142 -7.49 14.87 -7.49
N SER A 143 -7.36 13.97 -6.50
CA SER A 143 -6.14 13.17 -6.31
C SER A 143 -5.77 12.36 -7.56
N LYS A 144 -6.75 11.79 -8.25
CA LYS A 144 -6.52 11.06 -9.51
C LYS A 144 -6.03 11.98 -10.63
N SER A 145 -6.60 13.17 -10.74
CA SER A 145 -6.20 14.20 -11.71
C SER A 145 -4.78 14.72 -11.43
N VAL A 146 -4.44 14.94 -10.15
CA VAL A 146 -3.09 15.27 -9.69
C VAL A 146 -2.11 14.15 -10.03
N ALA A 147 -2.44 12.89 -9.74
CA ALA A 147 -1.59 11.74 -10.05
C ALA A 147 -1.31 11.62 -11.56
N GLN A 148 -2.32 11.80 -12.41
CA GLN A 148 -2.13 11.79 -13.86
C GLN A 148 -1.28 12.96 -14.36
N THR A 149 -1.45 14.14 -13.77
CA THR A 149 -0.65 15.33 -14.09
C THR A 149 0.80 15.14 -13.65
N ALA A 150 1.03 14.60 -12.45
CA ALA A 150 2.33 14.24 -11.91
C ALA A 150 3.06 13.23 -12.81
N VAL A 151 2.36 12.19 -13.31
CA VAL A 151 2.91 11.22 -14.28
C VAL A 151 3.36 11.90 -15.57
N LYS A 152 2.55 12.83 -16.13
CA LYS A 152 2.92 13.57 -17.35
C LYS A 152 4.18 14.42 -17.14
N LEU A 153 4.28 15.10 -16.00
CA LEU A 153 5.46 15.86 -15.63
C LEU A 153 6.67 14.95 -15.42
N ALA A 154 6.50 13.83 -14.72
CA ALA A 154 7.58 12.88 -14.47
C ALA A 154 8.15 12.36 -15.79
N ARG A 155 7.29 12.00 -16.75
CA ARG A 155 7.71 11.58 -18.08
C ARG A 155 8.50 12.65 -18.83
N ALA A 156 8.05 13.90 -18.79
CA ALA A 156 8.73 15.02 -19.44
C ALA A 156 10.13 15.31 -18.85
N HIS A 157 10.32 14.98 -17.57
CA HIS A 157 11.57 15.18 -16.83
C HIS A 157 12.38 13.89 -16.62
N HIS A 158 12.01 12.79 -17.28
CA HIS A 158 12.68 11.48 -17.16
C HIS A 158 12.76 10.94 -15.70
N MET A 159 11.72 11.19 -14.92
CA MET A 159 11.57 10.74 -13.54
C MET A 159 10.71 9.47 -13.45
N ASP A 160 10.68 8.84 -12.27
CA ASP A 160 9.86 7.63 -12.04
C ASP A 160 8.36 7.99 -12.04
N GLU A 161 7.67 7.60 -13.11
CA GLU A 161 6.23 7.82 -13.28
C GLU A 161 5.39 7.14 -12.18
N LYS A 162 5.80 5.97 -11.69
CA LYS A 162 5.06 5.22 -10.66
C LYS A 162 5.18 5.92 -9.31
N LYS A 163 6.38 6.39 -8.96
CA LYS A 163 6.60 7.21 -7.77
C LYS A 163 5.76 8.50 -7.82
N ALA A 164 5.70 9.16 -8.98
CA ALA A 164 4.88 10.35 -9.21
C ALA A 164 3.37 10.07 -9.09
N TYR A 165 2.90 8.93 -9.60
CA TYR A 165 1.51 8.49 -9.45
C TYR A 165 1.14 8.28 -7.98
N VAL A 166 1.97 7.53 -7.23
CA VAL A 166 1.71 7.21 -5.81
C VAL A 166 1.63 8.48 -4.97
N MET A 167 2.60 9.41 -5.11
CA MET A 167 2.55 10.66 -4.34
C MET A 167 1.34 11.53 -4.71
N GLY A 168 0.95 11.58 -5.98
CA GLY A 168 -0.24 12.30 -6.43
C GLY A 168 -1.54 11.71 -5.86
N MET A 169 -1.66 10.39 -5.77
CA MET A 169 -2.82 9.74 -5.17
C MET A 169 -2.91 9.98 -3.66
N LEU A 170 -1.76 10.08 -2.97
CA LEU A 170 -1.71 10.11 -1.50
C LEU A 170 -1.60 11.51 -0.88
N HIS A 171 -1.23 12.55 -1.63
CA HIS A 171 -0.92 13.88 -1.08
C HIS A 171 -2.01 14.46 -0.16
N ASP A 172 -3.28 14.19 -0.49
CA ASP A 172 -4.47 14.73 0.16
C ASP A 172 -5.27 13.66 0.93
N ILE A 173 -4.69 12.49 1.22
CA ILE A 173 -5.44 11.32 1.73
C ILE A 173 -6.11 11.57 3.09
N THR A 174 -5.60 12.51 3.88
CA THR A 174 -6.18 12.94 5.17
C THR A 174 -6.90 14.28 5.09
N LYS A 175 -7.10 14.84 3.90
CA LYS A 175 -7.74 16.17 3.72
C LYS A 175 -9.17 16.24 4.24
N ALA A 176 -9.85 15.10 4.29
CA ALA A 176 -11.23 14.99 4.79
C ALA A 176 -11.31 14.85 6.31
N PHE A 177 -10.18 14.69 7.01
CA PHE A 177 -10.16 14.63 8.47
C PHE A 177 -10.53 15.98 9.07
N SER A 178 -11.21 15.96 10.21
CA SER A 178 -11.49 17.17 10.98
C SER A 178 -10.19 17.75 11.57
N ASP A 179 -10.23 19.02 11.97
CA ASP A 179 -9.10 19.67 12.63
C ASP A 179 -8.72 18.93 13.91
N GLU A 180 -9.70 18.43 14.69
CA GLU A 180 -9.45 17.64 15.90
C GLU A 180 -8.76 16.30 15.60
N GLN A 181 -9.18 15.61 14.53
CA GLN A 181 -8.53 14.36 14.11
C GLN A 181 -7.08 14.60 13.68
N ASN A 182 -6.84 15.67 12.91
CA ASN A 182 -5.49 16.04 12.49
C ASN A 182 -4.62 16.45 13.70
N GLU A 183 -5.17 17.25 14.61
CA GLU A 183 -4.49 17.69 15.83
C GLU A 183 -4.08 16.49 16.70
N GLN A 184 -4.95 15.50 16.88
CA GLN A 184 -4.65 14.28 17.64
C GLN A 184 -3.48 13.50 17.04
N ILE A 185 -3.46 13.35 15.71
CA ILE A 185 -2.36 12.69 14.99
C ILE A 185 -1.06 13.49 15.19
N ILE A 186 -1.08 14.80 14.98
CA ILE A 186 0.10 15.65 15.12
C ILE A 186 0.61 15.61 16.56
N ARG A 187 -0.26 15.76 17.55
CA ARG A 187 0.10 15.72 18.97
C ARG A 187 0.81 14.42 19.36
N LEU A 188 0.38 13.29 18.78
CA LEU A 188 0.96 11.98 19.08
C LEU A 188 2.32 11.76 18.40
N TYR A 189 2.45 12.14 17.13
CA TYR A 189 3.62 11.77 16.32
C TYR A 189 4.64 12.90 16.13
N LYS A 190 4.20 14.16 16.11
CA LYS A 190 4.95 15.37 15.73
C LYS A 190 4.43 16.64 16.42
N PRO A 191 4.44 16.70 17.77
CA PRO A 191 3.82 17.81 18.52
C PRO A 191 4.38 19.20 18.18
N GLU A 192 5.60 19.28 17.64
CA GLU A 192 6.21 20.53 17.16
C GLU A 192 5.41 21.21 16.03
N TRP A 193 4.64 20.44 15.25
CA TRP A 193 3.84 20.96 14.12
C TRP A 193 2.48 21.52 14.54
N LEU A 194 2.11 21.44 15.82
CA LEU A 194 0.91 22.11 16.35
C LEU A 194 0.97 23.64 16.23
N SER A 195 2.17 24.19 16.09
CA SER A 195 2.39 25.63 15.85
C SER A 195 2.03 26.09 14.43
N LEU A 196 1.88 25.15 13.48
CA LEU A 196 1.50 25.44 12.10
C LEU A 196 -0.01 25.67 11.97
N SER A 197 -0.42 26.32 10.88
CA SER A 197 -1.84 26.52 10.58
C SER A 197 -2.57 25.18 10.36
N PRO A 198 -3.80 25.00 10.87
CA PRO A 198 -4.63 23.83 10.57
C PRO A 198 -4.80 23.56 9.06
N LYS A 199 -4.80 24.62 8.23
CA LYS A 199 -4.90 24.52 6.78
C LYS A 199 -3.80 23.65 6.14
N VAL A 200 -2.62 23.55 6.77
CA VAL A 200 -1.48 22.77 6.24
C VAL A 200 -1.33 21.40 6.91
N TRP A 201 -2.01 21.12 8.03
CA TRP A 201 -1.83 19.88 8.79
C TRP A 201 -2.01 18.60 7.97
N HIS A 202 -2.94 18.57 7.02
CA HIS A 202 -3.16 17.42 6.15
C HIS A 202 -1.90 16.95 5.41
N SER A 203 -0.99 17.84 4.97
CA SER A 203 0.24 17.43 4.28
C SER A 203 1.13 16.58 5.17
N TYR A 204 1.15 16.91 6.46
CA TYR A 204 1.88 16.21 7.50
C TYR A 204 1.17 14.94 7.97
N THR A 205 -0.14 15.00 8.24
CA THR A 205 -0.91 13.85 8.70
C THR A 205 -1.05 12.80 7.61
N ALA A 206 -1.07 13.17 6.33
CA ALA A 206 -1.03 12.24 5.20
C ALA A 206 0.24 11.39 5.21
N VAL A 207 1.40 12.00 5.44
CA VAL A 207 2.68 11.29 5.55
C VAL A 207 2.69 10.36 6.76
N ILE A 208 2.20 10.82 7.91
CA ILE A 208 2.09 9.99 9.13
C ILE A 208 1.17 8.80 8.87
N PHE A 209 -0.01 9.03 8.29
CA PHE A 209 -0.96 7.97 7.96
C PHE A 209 -0.33 6.94 7.01
N ALA A 210 0.30 7.38 5.93
CA ALA A 210 0.93 6.50 4.95
C ALA A 210 2.08 5.68 5.56
N LYS A 211 2.88 6.26 6.47
CA LYS A 211 3.94 5.53 7.20
C LYS A 211 3.36 4.48 8.15
N GLN A 212 2.36 4.84 8.96
CA GLN A 212 1.81 3.97 10.00
C GLN A 212 0.92 2.85 9.43
N ASN A 213 0.11 3.17 8.42
CA ASN A 213 -0.92 2.25 7.91
C ASN A 213 -0.56 1.64 6.56
N MET A 214 0.18 2.35 5.70
CA MET A 214 0.45 1.92 4.33
C MET A 214 1.88 1.41 4.10
N SER A 215 2.70 1.35 5.16
CA SER A 215 4.12 0.95 5.08
C SER A 215 4.97 1.80 4.12
N LEU A 216 4.64 3.10 4.01
CA LEU A 216 5.43 4.04 3.20
C LEU A 216 6.85 4.18 3.76
N THR A 217 7.85 3.82 2.95
CA THR A 217 9.28 3.95 3.27
C THR A 217 10.05 4.82 2.28
N GLU A 218 9.41 5.23 1.19
CA GLU A 218 10.04 6.00 0.12
C GLU A 218 10.17 7.48 0.53
N GLY A 219 11.40 7.91 0.82
CA GLY A 219 11.70 9.25 1.31
C GLY A 219 11.25 10.37 0.37
N ASP A 220 11.44 10.19 -0.94
CA ASP A 220 11.02 11.17 -1.96
C ASP A 220 9.50 11.40 -1.96
N ILE A 221 8.71 10.33 -1.82
CA ILE A 221 7.24 10.40 -1.77
C ILE A 221 6.82 11.16 -0.51
N ALA A 222 7.35 10.74 0.65
CA ALA A 222 7.00 11.36 1.92
C ALA A 222 7.39 12.84 1.95
N TYR A 223 8.59 13.18 1.46
CA TYR A 223 9.07 14.56 1.40
C TYR A 223 8.20 15.42 0.46
N ALA A 224 7.90 14.92 -0.75
CA ALA A 224 7.03 15.64 -1.67
C ALA A 224 5.65 15.91 -1.06
N MET A 225 5.04 14.90 -0.43
CA MET A 225 3.75 15.02 0.25
C MET A 225 3.80 16.04 1.39
N GLU A 226 4.84 16.07 2.22
CA GLU A 226 4.95 17.02 3.35
C GLU A 226 4.94 18.48 2.87
N HIS A 227 5.64 18.74 1.75
CA HIS A 227 5.87 20.07 1.19
C HIS A 227 4.84 20.51 0.14
N HIS A 228 3.85 19.67 -0.20
CA HIS A 228 2.95 19.93 -1.33
C HIS A 228 2.01 21.13 -1.12
N THR A 229 1.69 21.50 0.12
CA THR A 229 0.78 22.62 0.38
C THR A 229 1.50 23.97 0.31
N ILE A 230 2.71 24.05 0.87
CA ILE A 230 3.49 25.30 1.00
C ILE A 230 4.33 25.55 -0.26
N GLY A 231 4.87 24.50 -0.88
CA GLY A 231 5.77 24.63 -2.05
C GLY A 231 7.18 25.12 -1.67
N ASP A 232 7.65 24.76 -0.48
CA ASP A 232 8.97 25.05 0.07
C ASP A 232 9.97 23.89 -0.09
N GLY A 233 9.55 22.78 -0.67
CA GLY A 233 10.41 21.63 -0.95
C GLY A 233 11.51 21.94 -1.98
N ASN A 234 12.68 21.34 -1.80
CA ASN A 234 13.87 21.62 -2.62
C ASN A 234 14.24 20.50 -3.63
N THR A 235 13.43 19.44 -3.71
CA THR A 235 13.63 18.32 -4.63
C THR A 235 12.74 18.42 -5.86
N ASP A 236 13.13 17.75 -6.95
CA ASP A 236 12.34 17.76 -8.18
C ASP A 236 10.98 17.07 -7.99
N TYR A 237 10.88 16.03 -7.15
CA TYR A 237 9.60 15.41 -6.80
C TYR A 237 8.68 16.34 -5.99
N ALA A 238 9.23 17.12 -5.06
CA ALA A 238 8.43 18.09 -4.31
C ALA A 238 7.92 19.21 -5.22
N ALA A 239 8.77 19.72 -6.12
CA ALA A 239 8.35 20.68 -7.14
C ALA A 239 7.27 20.08 -8.06
N LEU A 240 7.48 18.86 -8.55
CA LEU A 240 6.55 18.15 -9.41
C LEU A 240 5.17 17.98 -8.77
N LEU A 241 5.10 17.52 -7.52
CA LEU A 241 3.83 17.33 -6.83
C LEU A 241 3.14 18.66 -6.52
N TYR A 242 3.88 19.66 -6.05
CA TYR A 242 3.35 21.01 -5.82
C TYR A 242 2.74 21.60 -7.08
N ILE A 243 3.46 21.52 -8.21
CA ILE A 243 2.97 21.99 -9.50
C ILE A 243 1.73 21.20 -9.92
N ALA A 244 1.79 19.86 -9.86
CA ALA A 244 0.69 18.99 -10.28
C ALA A 244 -0.61 19.30 -9.51
N ASP A 245 -0.53 19.53 -8.20
CA ASP A 245 -1.68 19.96 -7.40
C ASP A 245 -2.30 21.27 -7.91
N LYS A 246 -1.49 22.22 -8.40
CA LYS A 246 -1.97 23.52 -8.87
C LYS A 246 -2.44 23.54 -10.31
N ILE A 247 -1.95 22.65 -11.17
CA ILE A 247 -2.23 22.69 -12.61
C ILE A 247 -3.12 21.53 -13.09
N GLU A 248 -3.59 20.68 -12.19
CA GLU A 248 -4.45 19.57 -12.57
C GLU A 248 -5.73 20.06 -13.31
N PRO A 249 -6.21 19.36 -14.34
CA PRO A 249 -7.29 19.84 -15.21
C PRO A 249 -8.63 20.24 -14.57
N LEU A 250 -8.94 19.77 -13.36
CA LEU A 250 -10.21 20.04 -12.66
C LEU A 250 -10.20 21.37 -11.90
N ARG A 251 -9.09 22.11 -11.88
CA ARG A 251 -8.95 23.41 -11.21
C ARG A 251 -9.88 24.50 -11.75
N GLY A 252 -10.41 24.35 -12.98
CA GLY A 252 -11.44 25.23 -13.53
C GLY A 252 -10.95 26.62 -13.98
N TYR A 253 -9.64 26.82 -14.12
CA TYR A 253 -9.02 28.03 -14.67
C TYR A 253 -7.92 27.68 -15.67
N ASP A 254 -7.52 28.64 -16.50
CA ASP A 254 -6.47 28.42 -17.50
C ASP A 254 -5.09 28.29 -16.84
N VAL A 255 -4.51 27.10 -16.98
CA VAL A 255 -3.20 26.72 -16.45
C VAL A 255 -2.18 26.49 -17.58
N SER A 256 -2.47 26.92 -18.81
CA SER A 256 -1.65 26.62 -19.99
C SER A 256 -0.23 27.19 -19.86
N LYS A 257 -0.09 28.41 -19.32
CA LYS A 257 1.20 29.05 -19.08
C LYS A 257 2.03 28.28 -18.06
N GLN A 258 1.43 27.91 -16.93
CA GLN A 258 2.06 27.17 -15.85
C GLN A 258 2.46 25.76 -16.33
N THR A 259 1.58 25.11 -17.10
CA THR A 259 1.85 23.81 -17.73
C THR A 259 3.04 23.88 -18.68
N ALA A 260 3.09 24.87 -19.57
CA ALA A 260 4.20 25.04 -20.50
C ALA A 260 5.54 25.31 -19.76
N SER A 261 5.50 26.12 -18.70
CA SER A 261 6.67 26.35 -17.84
C SER A 261 7.13 25.07 -17.16
N ALA A 262 6.18 24.33 -16.56
CA ALA A 262 6.43 23.08 -15.83
C ALA A 262 7.01 21.97 -16.71
N MET A 263 6.54 21.84 -17.96
CA MET A 263 7.08 20.87 -18.92
C MET A 263 8.55 21.16 -19.27
N LYS A 264 9.00 22.42 -19.19
CA LYS A 264 10.36 22.81 -19.53
C LYS A 264 11.31 22.80 -18.33
N ASN A 265 10.85 23.26 -17.15
CA ASN A 265 11.68 23.38 -15.96
C ASN A 265 10.83 23.41 -14.68
N LEU A 266 10.89 22.33 -13.89
CA LEU A 266 10.11 22.22 -12.65
C LEU A 266 10.44 23.32 -11.63
N LYS A 267 11.73 23.60 -11.39
CA LYS A 267 12.14 24.58 -10.37
C LYS A 267 11.65 25.99 -10.69
N LYS A 268 11.78 26.39 -11.96
CA LYS A 268 11.27 27.68 -12.44
C LYS A 268 9.75 27.74 -12.32
N ALA A 269 9.04 26.71 -12.78
CA ALA A 269 7.58 26.70 -12.72
C ALA A 269 7.05 26.68 -11.29
N ALA A 270 7.64 25.91 -10.39
CA ALA A 270 7.28 25.90 -8.97
C ALA A 270 7.46 27.28 -8.33
N PHE A 271 8.56 27.98 -8.64
CA PHE A 271 8.77 29.35 -8.20
C PHE A 271 7.68 30.30 -8.72
N GLU A 272 7.42 30.30 -10.04
CA GLU A 272 6.41 31.16 -10.66
C GLU A 272 5.01 30.93 -10.07
N ILE A 273 4.60 29.67 -9.92
CA ILE A 273 3.30 29.30 -9.35
C ILE A 273 3.19 29.70 -7.88
N ARG A 274 4.29 29.61 -7.12
CA ARG A 274 4.31 30.03 -5.72
C ARG A 274 4.15 31.53 -5.57
N GLU A 275 4.84 32.32 -6.40
CA GLU A 275 4.68 33.79 -6.41
C GLU A 275 3.26 34.19 -6.81
N GLU A 276 2.67 33.52 -7.82
CA GLU A 276 1.26 33.73 -8.21
C GLU A 276 0.30 33.38 -7.06
N SER A 277 0.54 32.28 -6.34
CA SER A 277 -0.26 31.86 -5.18
C SER A 277 -0.18 32.86 -4.03
N LYS A 278 1.02 33.37 -3.72
CA LYS A 278 1.23 34.39 -2.68
C LYS A 278 0.51 35.69 -3.02
N ALA A 279 0.63 36.15 -4.27
CA ALA A 279 -0.07 37.35 -4.74
C ALA A 279 -1.59 37.19 -4.64
N TYR A 280 -2.12 36.00 -4.95
CA TYR A 280 -3.54 35.69 -4.80
C TYR A 280 -3.98 35.75 -3.33
N ILE A 281 -3.28 35.06 -2.42
CA ILE A 281 -3.61 35.05 -0.99
C ILE A 281 -3.54 36.47 -0.40
N LEU A 282 -2.51 37.25 -0.76
CA LEU A 282 -2.41 38.64 -0.33
C LEU A 282 -3.60 39.47 -0.80
N LYS A 283 -4.03 39.28 -2.05
CA LYS A 283 -5.17 40.01 -2.64
C LYS A 283 -6.51 39.60 -2.03
N THR A 284 -6.70 38.32 -1.70
CA THR A 284 -8.01 37.80 -1.25
C THR A 284 -8.15 37.76 0.27
N GLU A 285 -7.07 37.45 1.00
CA GLU A 285 -7.08 37.29 2.46
C GLU A 285 -6.35 38.44 3.19
N GLY A 286 -5.58 39.29 2.49
CA GLY A 286 -4.82 40.38 3.11
C GLY A 286 -3.62 39.91 3.94
N ILE A 287 -3.23 38.64 3.79
CA ILE A 287 -2.16 38.00 4.57
C ILE A 287 -0.87 37.98 3.74
N HIS A 288 0.24 38.43 4.33
CA HIS A 288 1.59 38.20 3.78
C HIS A 288 2.04 36.77 4.11
N VAL A 289 2.35 35.98 3.08
CA VAL A 289 2.77 34.57 3.18
C VAL A 289 4.12 34.35 2.49
#